data_AF-A0A251Y5I5-F1
#
_entry.id   AF-A0A251Y5I5-F1
#
_cell.length_a   1.000
_cell.length_b   1.000
_cell.length_c   1.000
_cell.angle_alpha   90.00
_cell.angle_beta   90.00
_cell.angle_gamma   90.00
#
_symmetry.space_group_name_H-M   'P 1'
#
loop_
_entity.id
_entity.type
_entity.pdbx_description
1 polymer ?
#
loop_
_entity_poly.entity_id
_entity_poly.type
_entity_poly.pdbx_seq_one_letter_code
_entity_poly.pdbx_strand_id
1 'polypeptide(L)'
;MTPAIDLLVDAYGRIGEIVHDAVDGLDADDLAYRPDDEANTVGWLVWHLARVQDAQVADVAGASQTWTAGGWAECFALPFDESATGYGQSPEDVAALAGRGPSSSSATSTPCRRRRSRTSPASTSPSSHAWWTRTGRRRSRWPPAS
;
A
#
# COMPACT_ATOMS: atom_id res chain seq x y z
N MET A 1 29.86 -1.42 -2.21
CA MET A 1 28.60 -1.64 -1.48
C MET A 1 28.81 -2.80 -0.54
N THR A 2 28.26 -2.75 0.66
CA THR A 2 28.50 -3.76 1.71
C THR A 2 27.43 -4.86 1.59
N PRO A 3 27.78 -6.15 1.68
CA PRO A 3 26.83 -7.26 1.53
C PRO A 3 25.57 -7.17 2.40
N ALA A 4 25.70 -6.54 3.58
CA ALA A 4 24.58 -6.31 4.49
C ALA A 4 23.53 -5.31 3.93
N ILE A 5 23.96 -4.28 3.21
CA ILE A 5 23.05 -3.30 2.58
C ILE A 5 22.30 -3.99 1.44
N ASP A 6 23.01 -4.77 0.63
CA ASP A 6 22.41 -5.48 -0.50
C ASP A 6 21.36 -6.50 -0.02
N LEU A 7 21.64 -7.22 1.08
CA LEU A 7 20.67 -8.10 1.74
C LEU A 7 19.40 -7.36 2.19
N LEU A 8 19.55 -6.18 2.81
CA LEU A 8 18.39 -5.41 3.28
C LEU A 8 17.57 -4.85 2.12
N VAL A 9 18.23 -4.34 1.07
CA VAL A 9 17.55 -3.85 -0.15
C VAL A 9 16.77 -4.97 -0.82
N ASP A 10 17.38 -6.14 -0.96
CA ASP A 10 16.73 -7.33 -1.53
C ASP A 10 15.56 -7.82 -0.66
N ALA A 11 15.74 -7.93 0.66
CA ALA A 11 14.69 -8.37 1.58
C ALA A 11 13.47 -7.44 1.56
N TYR A 12 13.66 -6.12 1.64
CA TYR A 12 12.56 -5.15 1.57
C TYR A 12 11.98 -5.02 0.16
N GLY A 13 12.78 -5.23 -0.89
CA GLY A 13 12.32 -5.19 -2.28
C GLY A 13 11.29 -6.29 -2.59
N ARG A 14 11.48 -7.50 -2.04
CA ARG A 14 10.57 -8.64 -2.26
C ARG A 14 9.22 -8.50 -1.57
N ILE A 15 9.11 -7.71 -0.51
CA ILE A 15 7.86 -7.56 0.25
C ILE A 15 6.73 -7.11 -0.68
N GLY A 16 6.99 -6.15 -1.57
CA GLY A 16 6.00 -5.67 -2.53
C GLY A 16 5.51 -6.77 -3.47
N GLU A 17 6.42 -7.58 -4.01
CA GLU A 17 6.09 -8.71 -4.88
C GLU A 17 5.23 -9.74 -4.15
N ILE A 18 5.64 -10.14 -2.94
CA ILE A 18 4.92 -11.11 -2.11
C ILE A 18 3.50 -10.62 -1.77
N VAL A 19 3.36 -9.33 -1.40
CA VAL A 19 2.05 -8.75 -1.09
C VAL A 19 1.16 -8.73 -2.33
N HIS A 20 1.69 -8.36 -3.49
CA HIS A 20 0.94 -8.37 -4.75
C HIS A 20 0.48 -9.76 -5.14
N ASP A 21 1.35 -10.77 -5.02
CA ASP A 21 1.00 -12.16 -5.29
C ASP A 21 -0.04 -12.68 -4.29
N ALA A 22 0.06 -12.30 -3.00
CA ALA A 22 -0.86 -12.74 -1.96
C ALA A 22 -2.29 -12.19 -2.13
N VAL A 23 -2.44 -11.01 -2.76
CA VAL A 23 -3.75 -10.40 -3.04
C VAL A 23 -4.19 -10.57 -4.49
N ASP A 24 -3.43 -11.29 -5.31
CA ASP A 24 -3.79 -11.48 -6.71
C ASP A 24 -5.12 -12.25 -6.83
N GLY A 25 -6.03 -11.70 -7.63
CA GLY A 25 -7.36 -12.27 -7.83
C GLY A 25 -8.38 -12.02 -6.71
N LEU A 26 -8.01 -11.41 -5.59
CA LEU A 26 -8.95 -11.04 -4.53
C LEU A 26 -9.74 -9.80 -4.90
N ASP A 27 -11.05 -9.81 -4.65
CA ASP A 27 -11.89 -8.63 -4.77
C ASP A 27 -12.02 -7.86 -3.43
N ALA A 28 -12.87 -6.83 -3.41
CA ALA A 28 -13.03 -6.00 -2.22
C ALA A 28 -13.69 -6.77 -1.06
N ASP A 29 -14.60 -7.70 -1.36
CA ASP A 29 -15.28 -8.51 -0.36
C ASP A 29 -14.32 -9.56 0.21
N ASP A 30 -13.46 -10.14 -0.63
CA ASP A 30 -12.37 -11.03 -0.20
C ASP A 30 -11.37 -10.31 0.71
N LEU A 31 -10.98 -9.07 0.38
CA LEU A 31 -10.08 -8.26 1.21
C LEU A 31 -10.71 -7.85 2.54
N ALA A 32 -12.04 -7.68 2.56
CA ALA A 32 -12.84 -7.38 3.74
C ALA A 32 -13.21 -8.63 4.55
N TYR A 33 -13.01 -9.83 3.99
CA TYR A 33 -13.44 -11.07 4.61
C TYR A 33 -12.71 -11.30 5.94
N ARG A 34 -13.50 -11.72 6.93
CA ARG A 34 -13.06 -11.97 8.29
C ARG A 34 -13.52 -13.37 8.69
N PRO A 35 -12.60 -14.35 8.82
CA PRO A 35 -12.97 -15.73 9.15
C PRO A 35 -13.43 -15.90 10.61
N ASP A 36 -13.07 -14.97 11.49
CA ASP A 36 -13.41 -14.95 12.91
C ASP A 36 -13.50 -13.50 13.41
N ASP A 37 -14.36 -13.21 14.38
CA ASP A 37 -14.62 -11.87 14.90
C ASP A 37 -13.40 -11.20 15.57
N GLU A 38 -12.34 -11.96 15.88
CA GLU A 38 -11.06 -11.43 16.36
C GLU A 38 -9.98 -11.40 15.28
N ALA A 39 -10.18 -12.07 14.14
CA ALA A 39 -9.17 -12.14 13.07
C ALA A 39 -8.98 -10.81 12.33
N ASN A 40 -7.77 -10.55 11.83
CA ASN A 40 -7.55 -9.41 10.95
C ASN A 40 -8.02 -9.72 9.53
N THR A 41 -8.60 -8.73 8.84
CA THR A 41 -8.93 -8.85 7.42
C THR A 41 -7.65 -8.76 6.58
N VAL A 42 -7.68 -9.33 5.36
CA VAL A 42 -6.52 -9.26 4.45
C VAL A 42 -6.19 -7.81 4.10
N GLY A 43 -7.21 -6.99 3.83
CA GLY A 43 -7.03 -5.56 3.57
C GLY A 43 -6.36 -4.83 4.73
N TRP A 44 -6.68 -5.20 5.97
CA TRP A 44 -6.03 -4.63 7.16
C TRP A 44 -4.57 -5.01 7.28
N LEU A 45 -4.25 -6.29 7.07
CA LEU A 45 -2.87 -6.77 7.13
C LEU A 45 -1.98 -6.07 6.10
N VAL A 46 -2.48 -5.88 4.88
CA VAL A 46 -1.77 -5.18 3.80
C VAL A 46 -1.56 -3.71 4.13
N TRP A 47 -2.61 -3.02 4.61
CA TRP A 47 -2.52 -1.62 5.02
C TRP A 47 -1.55 -1.44 6.21
N HIS A 48 -1.67 -2.28 7.23
CA HIS A 48 -0.83 -2.27 8.43
C HIS A 48 0.65 -2.44 8.06
N LEU A 49 0.97 -3.44 7.24
CA LEU A 49 2.31 -3.70 6.74
C LEU A 49 2.89 -2.48 6.01
N ALA A 50 2.12 -1.89 5.09
CA ALA A 50 2.54 -0.71 4.34
C ALA A 50 2.79 0.50 5.25
N ARG A 51 1.93 0.72 6.26
CA ARG A 51 2.09 1.81 7.24
C ARG A 51 3.34 1.64 8.10
N VAL A 52 3.59 0.43 8.61
CA VAL A 52 4.78 0.15 9.44
C VAL A 52 6.06 0.33 8.62
N GLN A 53 6.09 -0.20 7.40
CA GLN A 53 7.26 -0.06 6.53
C GLN A 53 7.54 1.41 6.16
N ASP A 54 6.51 2.18 5.79
CA ASP A 54 6.67 3.61 5.48
C ASP A 54 7.18 4.40 6.70
N ALA A 55 6.63 4.14 7.89
CA ALA A 55 7.08 4.81 9.12
C ALA A 55 8.55 4.49 9.46
N GLN A 56 8.95 3.21 9.38
CA GLN A 56 10.32 2.79 9.69
C GLN A 56 11.34 3.31 8.66
N VAL A 57 11.03 3.21 7.38
CA VAL A 57 11.94 3.65 6.31
C VAL A 57 12.07 5.17 6.29
N ALA A 58 10.97 5.90 6.48
CA ALA A 58 10.99 7.36 6.54
C ALA A 58 11.84 7.86 7.72
N ASP A 59 11.71 7.25 8.90
CA ASP A 59 12.50 7.61 10.09
C ASP A 59 14.00 7.39 9.86
N VAL A 60 14.40 6.19 9.39
CA VAL A 60 15.81 5.88 9.10
C VAL A 60 16.39 6.79 8.00
N ALA A 61 15.57 7.20 7.03
CA ALA A 61 15.98 8.09 5.94
C ALA A 61 15.94 9.58 6.31
N GLY A 62 15.43 9.96 7.49
CA GLY A 62 15.18 11.36 7.85
C GLY A 62 14.19 12.07 6.91
N ALA A 63 13.26 11.32 6.32
CA ALA A 63 12.29 11.79 5.33
C ALA A 63 10.87 11.84 5.93
N SER A 64 9.97 12.56 5.27
CA SER A 64 8.55 12.49 5.60
C SER A 64 7.95 11.17 5.10
N GLN A 65 7.05 10.59 5.89
CA GLN A 65 6.26 9.42 5.50
C GLN A 65 5.52 9.69 4.18
N THR A 66 5.59 8.72 3.26
CA THR A 66 4.88 8.79 1.97
C THR A 66 3.37 8.83 2.20
N TRP A 67 2.88 8.18 3.26
CA TRP A 67 1.47 8.17 3.64
C TRP A 67 0.84 9.57 3.69
N THR A 68 1.51 10.52 4.35
CA THR A 68 1.02 11.91 4.48
C THR A 68 1.57 12.80 3.36
N ALA A 69 2.88 12.79 3.12
CA ALA A 69 3.50 13.66 2.12
C ALA A 69 3.06 13.34 0.67
N GLY A 70 2.69 12.08 0.42
CA GLY A 70 2.21 11.59 -0.87
C GLY A 70 0.69 11.70 -1.07
N GLY A 71 -0.06 12.13 -0.05
CA GLY A 71 -1.51 12.33 -0.13
C GLY A 71 -2.34 11.04 -0.01
N TRP A 72 -1.76 9.96 0.55
CA TRP A 72 -2.43 8.66 0.63
C TRP A 72 -3.42 8.61 1.79
N ALA A 73 -3.13 9.28 2.90
CA ALA A 73 -4.05 9.43 4.02
C ALA A 73 -5.41 9.97 3.53
N GLU A 74 -5.42 10.99 2.68
CA GLU A 74 -6.63 11.57 2.12
C GLU A 74 -7.29 10.67 1.08
N CYS A 75 -6.51 9.92 0.27
CA CYS A 75 -7.07 8.98 -0.69
C CYS A 75 -7.82 7.82 -0.02
N PHE A 76 -7.25 7.29 1.06
CA PHE A 76 -7.86 6.19 1.81
C PHE A 76 -8.98 6.67 2.74
N ALA A 77 -8.90 7.91 3.24
CA ALA A 77 -9.92 8.57 4.06
C ALA A 77 -10.45 7.67 5.20
N LEU A 78 -9.53 6.99 5.88
CA LEU A 78 -9.85 6.06 6.96
C LEU A 78 -10.29 6.82 8.22
N PRO A 79 -11.17 6.23 9.04
CA PRO A 79 -11.62 6.83 10.29
C PRO A 79 -10.59 6.69 11.42
N PHE A 80 -9.29 6.80 11.10
CA PHE A 80 -8.19 6.71 12.05
C PHE A 80 -7.36 7.99 12.01
N ASP A 81 -6.57 8.21 13.05
CA ASP A 81 -5.54 9.24 13.02
C ASP A 81 -4.57 9.00 11.85
N GLU A 82 -4.07 10.07 11.21
CA GLU A 82 -3.14 9.95 10.08
C GLU A 82 -1.83 9.24 10.47
N SER A 83 -1.44 9.34 11.75
CA SER A 83 -0.27 8.66 12.29
C SER A 83 -0.52 7.18 12.60
N ALA A 84 -1.78 6.72 12.59
CA ALA A 84 -2.13 5.34 12.91
C ALA A 84 -1.43 4.38 11.95
N THR A 85 -0.85 3.33 12.52
CA THR A 85 -0.24 2.22 11.79
C THR A 85 -1.04 0.94 11.90
N GLY A 86 -2.02 0.88 12.80
CA GLY A 86 -2.74 -0.35 13.19
C GLY A 86 -2.26 -0.96 14.51
N TYR A 87 -1.13 -0.50 15.06
CA TYR A 87 -0.68 -0.96 16.37
C TYR A 87 -1.67 -0.56 17.47
N GLY A 88 -2.12 -1.52 18.27
CA GLY A 88 -3.07 -1.30 19.37
C GLY A 88 -4.53 -1.14 18.96
N GLN A 89 -4.88 -1.38 17.69
CA GLN A 89 -6.27 -1.35 17.22
C GLN A 89 -7.07 -2.56 17.73
N SER A 90 -8.34 -2.33 18.03
CA SER A 90 -9.26 -3.37 18.49
C SER A 90 -9.89 -4.13 17.30
N PRO A 91 -10.56 -5.28 17.55
CA PRO A 91 -11.33 -5.97 16.52
C PRO A 91 -12.38 -5.08 15.81
N GLU A 92 -12.97 -4.12 16.51
CA GLU A 92 -13.93 -3.16 15.95
C GLU A 92 -13.26 -2.16 15.01
N ASP A 93 -12.04 -1.70 15.36
CA ASP A 93 -11.25 -0.83 14.48
C ASP A 93 -10.88 -1.56 13.18
N VAL A 94 -10.48 -2.83 13.28
CA VAL A 94 -10.19 -3.67 12.11
C VAL A 94 -11.40 -3.78 11.18
N ALA A 95 -12.60 -3.99 11.75
CA ALA A 95 -13.83 -4.05 10.99
C ALA A 95 -14.17 -2.71 10.30
N ALA A 96 -13.81 -1.57 10.88
CA ALA A 96 -14.03 -0.26 10.27
C ALA A 96 -13.22 -0.04 8.98
N LEU A 97 -12.11 -0.76 8.79
CA LEU A 97 -11.33 -0.74 7.55
C LEU A 97 -12.03 -1.50 6.41
N ALA A 98 -12.68 -2.63 6.74
CA ALA A 98 -13.35 -3.51 5.78
C ALA A 98 -14.51 -2.82 5.03
N GLY A 99 -15.16 -1.85 5.66
CA GLY A 99 -16.27 -1.09 5.07
C GLY A 99 -15.87 -0.07 4.00
N ARG A 100 -14.58 0.11 3.71
CA ARG A 100 -14.07 1.05 2.69
C ARG A 100 -13.03 0.36 1.81
N GLY A 101 -13.49 -0.52 0.92
CA GLY A 101 -12.68 -0.95 -0.23
C GLY A 101 -12.32 0.25 -1.12
N PRO A 102 -11.24 0.18 -1.92
CA PRO A 102 -10.91 1.25 -2.86
C PRO A 102 -12.12 1.48 -3.76
N SER A 103 -12.72 2.68 -3.69
CA SER A 103 -13.91 3.03 -4.45
C SER A 103 -13.79 2.52 -5.89
N SER A 104 -14.84 1.86 -6.36
CA SER A 104 -14.95 1.23 -7.68
C SER A 104 -14.90 2.27 -8.80
N SER A 105 -13.71 2.82 -9.03
CA SER A 105 -13.39 3.66 -10.16
C SER A 105 -11.90 3.49 -10.46
N SER A 106 -11.59 2.42 -11.19
CA SER A 106 -10.31 2.20 -11.91
C SER A 106 -9.07 2.65 -11.12
N ALA A 107 -8.60 1.79 -10.21
CA ALA A 107 -7.31 1.93 -9.53
C ALA A 107 -6.17 1.84 -10.56
N THR A 108 -5.92 2.97 -11.21
CA THR A 108 -4.64 3.30 -11.80
C THR A 108 -3.78 3.73 -10.63
N SER A 109 -2.55 3.22 -10.51
CA SER A 109 -1.56 3.46 -9.46
C SER A 109 -1.07 4.92 -9.37
N THR A 110 -1.99 5.87 -9.39
CA THR A 110 -1.74 7.31 -9.36
C THR A 110 -2.14 7.81 -7.98
N PRO A 111 -1.23 8.40 -7.17
CA PRO A 111 -1.65 9.11 -5.96
C PRO A 111 -2.71 10.13 -6.38
N CYS A 112 -3.77 10.33 -5.59
CA CYS A 112 -4.85 11.27 -5.91
C CYS A 112 -4.22 12.55 -6.45
N ARG A 113 -4.33 12.77 -7.76
CA ARG A 113 -3.41 13.64 -8.49
C ARG A 113 -3.58 15.06 -7.96
N ARG A 114 -2.72 15.48 -7.03
CA ARG A 114 -2.58 16.88 -6.66
C ARG A 114 -2.02 17.57 -7.89
N ARG A 115 -2.90 18.15 -8.70
CA ARG A 115 -2.58 18.91 -9.91
C ARG A 115 -1.74 20.12 -9.49
N ARG A 116 -0.42 19.96 -9.38
CA ARG A 116 0.50 21.10 -9.29
C ARG A 116 0.40 21.87 -10.62
N SER A 117 -0.01 23.12 -10.52
CA SER A 117 -0.02 24.09 -11.61
C SER A 117 1.40 24.20 -12.20
N ARG A 118 1.52 24.07 -13.51
CA ARG A 118 2.77 24.28 -14.26
C ARG A 118 3.23 25.74 -14.07
N THR A 119 4.38 25.92 -13.43
CA THR A 119 5.40 26.87 -13.85
C THR A 119 6.75 26.18 -13.74
N SER A 120 7.53 26.24 -14.82
CA SER A 120 8.85 25.62 -15.04
C SER A 120 9.78 26.73 -15.59
N PRO A 121 11.11 26.55 -15.77
CA PRO A 121 11.94 25.35 -15.54
C PRO A 121 13.31 25.62 -14.85
N ALA A 122 14.01 24.58 -14.40
CA ALA A 122 15.43 24.32 -14.73
C ALA A 122 16.02 23.05 -14.04
N SER A 123 16.85 22.37 -14.84
CA SER A 123 17.90 21.36 -14.60
C SER A 123 17.57 19.94 -14.10
N THR A 124 18.20 19.02 -14.82
CA THR A 124 18.01 17.57 -14.91
C THR A 124 18.93 16.81 -13.94
N SER A 125 18.43 15.72 -13.35
CA SER A 125 19.23 14.52 -13.06
C SER A 125 18.32 13.29 -13.09
N PRO A 126 18.60 12.25 -13.90
CA PRO A 126 17.73 11.08 -14.00
C PRO A 126 18.28 9.96 -13.12
N SER A 127 17.65 9.68 -11.97
CA SER A 127 17.75 8.38 -11.30
C SER A 127 16.64 8.25 -10.24
N SER A 128 16.05 7.05 -10.16
CA SER A 128 15.21 6.53 -9.05
C SER A 128 13.68 6.66 -9.10
N HIS A 129 13.04 6.93 -10.24
CA HIS A 129 11.57 6.82 -10.39
C HIS A 129 11.16 5.77 -11.41
N ALA A 130 11.43 4.50 -11.13
CA ALA A 130 10.97 3.40 -11.98
C ALA A 130 10.80 2.10 -11.18
N TRP A 131 10.00 2.13 -10.12
CA TRP A 131 9.62 0.91 -9.39
C TRP A 131 8.14 0.52 -9.58
N TRP A 132 7.29 1.40 -10.11
CA TRP A 132 5.83 1.21 -10.10
C TRP A 132 5.16 1.03 -11.48
N THR A 133 5.92 0.92 -12.57
CA THR A 133 5.36 0.93 -13.93
C THR A 133 5.73 -0.29 -14.77
N ARG A 134 5.46 -1.51 -14.29
CA ARG A 134 5.31 -2.65 -15.22
C ARG A 134 4.54 -3.83 -14.65
N THR A 135 3.23 -3.88 -14.86
CA THR A 135 2.48 -5.15 -14.79
C THR A 135 1.69 -5.35 -16.08
N GLY A 136 2.12 -6.36 -16.84
CA GLY A 136 1.46 -6.82 -18.06
C GLY A 136 0.24 -7.65 -17.70
N ARG A 137 -0.91 -7.31 -18.30
CA ARG A 137 -2.15 -8.09 -18.22
C ARG A 137 -1.93 -9.52 -18.74
N ARG A 138 -2.17 -10.52 -17.90
CA ARG A 138 -2.75 -11.81 -18.32
C ARG A 138 -3.74 -12.28 -17.26
N ARG A 139 -5.01 -12.40 -17.68
CA ARG A 139 -6.10 -12.97 -16.89
C ARG A 139 -6.12 -14.48 -17.13
N SER A 140 -6.17 -15.28 -16.07
CA SER A 140 -6.53 -16.71 -16.14
C SER A 140 -7.60 -17.01 -15.10
N ARG A 141 -8.76 -17.47 -15.59
CA ARG A 141 -9.95 -17.89 -14.83
C ARG A 141 -9.69 -19.20 -14.07
N TRP A 142 -10.20 -19.30 -12.84
CA TRP A 142 -10.51 -20.57 -12.16
C TRP A 142 -12.04 -20.82 -12.14
N PRO A 143 -12.51 -22.08 -12.07
CA PRO A 143 -13.94 -22.43 -12.10
C PRO A 143 -14.56 -22.43 -10.69
N PRO A 144 -15.90 -22.35 -10.56
CA PRO A 144 -16.58 -22.33 -9.26
C PRO A 144 -16.60 -23.72 -8.59
N ALA A 145 -16.45 -23.73 -7.26
CA ALA A 145 -16.59 -24.91 -6.41
C ALA A 145 -18.07 -25.31 -6.26
N SER A 146 -18.32 -26.62 -6.19
CA SER A 146 -19.65 -27.26 -6.05
C SER A 146 -20.12 -27.35 -4.60
#